data_AF-A0A800AQL3-F1
#
_entry.id   AF-A0A800AQL3-F1
#
_cell.length_a   1.000
_cell.length_b   1.000
_cell.length_c   1.000
_cell.angle_alpha   90.00
_cell.angle_beta   90.00
_cell.angle_gamma   90.00
#
_symmetry.space_group_name_H-M   'P 1'
#
loop_
_entity.id
_entity.type
_entity.pdbx_description
1 polymer ?
#
loop_
_entity_poly.entity_id
_entity_poly.type
_entity_poly.pdbx_seq_one_letter_code
_entity_poly.pdbx_strand_id
1 'polypeptide(L)' 'MIKIGVSGAAGKMGKRLINLGLKDKKDIEVVFGLEDKNHPLVGKDIEG' A
#
# COMPACT_ATOMS: atom_id res chain seq x y z
N MET A 1 2.61 -13.38 -10.11
CA MET A 1 2.43 -12.14 -9.31
C MET A 1 1.09 -11.52 -9.62
N ILE A 2 0.23 -11.44 -8.61
CA ILE A 2 -1.05 -10.73 -8.62
C ILE A 2 -0.78 -9.29 -8.20
N LYS A 3 -1.23 -8.33 -9.01
CA LYS A 3 -1.10 -6.90 -8.73
C LYS A 3 -2.26 -6.44 -7.85
N ILE A 4 -1.95 -5.82 -6.72
CA ILE A 4 -2.96 -5.35 -5.77
C ILE A 4 -2.80 -3.85 -5.48
N GLY A 5 -3.94 -3.17 -5.33
CA GLY A 5 -4.02 -1.83 -4.77
C GLY A 5 -4.56 -1.88 -3.35
N VAL A 6 -4.08 -1.00 -2.47
CA VAL A 6 -4.51 -0.95 -1.06
C VAL A 6 -5.29 0.34 -0.81
N SER A 7 -6.57 0.23 -0.45
CA SER A 7 -7.38 1.37 0.00
C SER A 7 -7.20 1.59 1.51
N GLY A 8 -7.06 2.84 1.95
CA GLY A 8 -6.64 3.16 3.31
C GLY A 8 -5.17 2.82 3.56
N ALA A 9 -4.32 3.00 2.55
CA ALA A 9 -2.90 2.66 2.51
C ALA A 9 -2.06 3.26 3.66
N ALA A 10 -2.32 4.51 4.05
CA ALA A 10 -1.65 5.21 5.13
C ALA A 10 -2.18 4.83 6.52
N GLY A 11 -3.34 4.16 6.59
CA GLY A 11 -3.91 3.63 7.82
C GLY A 11 -3.11 2.47 8.41
N LYS A 12 -3.41 2.12 9.67
CA LYS A 12 -2.71 1.02 10.39
C LYS A 12 -2.74 -0.30 9.61
N MET A 13 -3.89 -0.65 9.04
CA MET A 13 -4.05 -1.90 8.30
C MET A 13 -3.48 -1.82 6.89
N GLY A 14 -3.65 -0.70 6.19
CA GLY A 14 -3.06 -0.50 4.87
C GLY A 14 -1.54 -0.67 4.90
N LYS A 15 -0.87 0.00 5.84
CA LYS A 15 0.57 -0.16 6.08
C LYS A 15 0.95 -1.61 6.35
N ARG A 16 0.18 -2.33 7.17
CA ARG A 16 0.43 -3.76 7.44
C ARG A 16 0.33 -4.63 6.20
N LEU A 17 -0.67 -4.40 5.34
CA LEU A 17 -0.83 -5.12 4.08
C LEU A 17 0.32 -4.82 3.12
N ILE A 18 0.70 -3.55 2.99
CA ILE A 18 1.83 -3.12 2.16
C ILE A 18 3.11 -3.81 2.63
N ASN A 19 3.37 -3.83 3.94
CA ASN A 19 4.56 -4.46 4.51
C ASN A 19 4.61 -5.97 4.29
N LEU A 20 3.46 -6.64 4.32
CA LEU A 20 3.38 -8.07 4.01
C LEU A 20 3.62 -8.31 2.52
N GLY A 21 3.02 -7.52 1.63
CA GLY A 21 3.23 -7.62 0.19
C GLY A 21 4.67 -7.31 -0.23
N LEU A 22 5.35 -6.38 0.46
CA LEU A 22 6.78 -6.10 0.22
C LEU A 22 7.70 -7.26 0.62
N LYS A 23 7.28 -8.09 1.59
CA LYS A 23 8.02 -9.29 2.03
C LYS A 23 7.74 -10.48 1.12
N ASP A 24 6.52 -10.62 0.62
CA ASP A 24 6.09 -11.73 -0.25
C ASP A 24 6.02 -11.35 -1.73
N LYS A 25 7.20 -11.13 -2.32
CA LYS A 25 7.34 -10.65 -3.71
C LYS A 25 7.12 -11.73 -4.78
N LYS A 26 6.90 -13.00 -4.41
CA LYS A 26 6.74 -14.08 -5.40
C LYS A 26 5.32 -14.12 -5.97
N ASP A 27 4.34 -13.94 -5.09
CA ASP A 27 2.93 -14.11 -5.44
C ASP A 27 2.19 -12.79 -5.56
N ILE A 28 2.62 -11.74 -4.83
CA ILE A 28 1.89 -10.47 -4.72
C ILE A 28 2.81 -9.29 -5.07
N GLU A 29 2.24 -8.30 -5.77
CA GLU A 29 2.87 -7.01 -6.06
C GLU A 29 1.92 -5.88 -5.64
N VAL A 30 2.33 -5.07 -4.66
CA VAL A 30 1.58 -3.85 -4.31
C VAL A 30 1.97 -2.76 -5.29
N VAL A 31 1.01 -2.31 -6.10
CA VAL A 31 1.26 -1.37 -7.21
C VAL A 31 0.81 0.05 -6.94
N PHE A 32 -0.14 0.26 -6.03
CA PHE A 32 -0.53 1.60 -5.58
C PHE A 32 -1.25 1.57 -4.22
N GLY A 33 -1.21 2.70 -3.53
CA GLY A 33 -2.04 3.00 -2.37
C GLY A 33 -3.10 4.04 -2.70
N LEU A 34 -4.29 3.91 -2.12
CA LEU A 34 -5.40 4.85 -2.26
C LEU A 34 -5.77 5.41 -0.89
N GLU A 35 -6.01 6.72 -0.84
CA GLU A 35 -6.42 7.46 0.35
C GLU A 35 -7.48 8.51 -0.01
N ASP A 36 -8.08 9.12 1.01
CA ASP A 36 -8.90 10.32 0.82
C ASP A 36 -8.11 11.40 0.06
N LYS A 37 -8.80 12.12 -0.83
CA LYS A 37 -8.18 13.15 -1.68
C LYS A 37 -7.47 14.27 -0.90
N ASN A 38 -7.86 14.51 0.35
CA ASN A 38 -7.27 15.53 1.21
C ASN A 38 -6.23 14.94 2.18
N HIS A 39 -5.89 13.66 2.07
CA HIS A 39 -4.95 13.01 2.99
C HIS A 39 -3.52 13.55 2.76
N PRO A 40 -2.78 13.96 3.81
CA PRO A 40 -1.49 14.67 3.69
C PRO A 40 -0.34 13.83 3.12
N LEU A 41 -0.58 12.53 2.88
CA LEU A 41 0.39 11.60 2.30
C LEU A 41 0.08 11.23 0.84
N VAL A 42 -1.00 11.76 0.24
CA VAL A 42 -1.24 11.56 -1.20
C VAL A 42 -0.07 12.14 -1.99
N GLY A 43 0.39 11.39 -3.00
CA GLY A 43 1.55 11.76 -3.82
C GLY A 43 2.91 11.50 -3.16
N LYS A 44 2.93 10.85 -1.99
CA LYS A 44 4.17 10.40 -1.33
C LYS A 44 4.28 8.89 -1.36
N ASP A 45 5.52 8.41 -1.37
CA ASP A 45 5.79 6.99 -1.16
C ASP A 45 5.47 6.60 0.28
N ILE A 46 4.88 5.42 0.46
CA ILE A 46 4.66 4.83 1.77
C ILE A 46 5.84 3.92 2.07
N GLU A 47 6.64 4.34 3.04
CA GLU A 47 7.66 3.48 3.63
C GLU A 47 6.99 2.38 4.45
N GLY A 48 7.51 1.17 4.29
CA GLY A 48 7.03 -0.04 4.96
C GLY A 48 7.98 -0.58 6.02
#